data_AF-A0A933QRA7-F1
#
_entry.id   AF-A0A933QRA7-F1
#
_cell.length_a   1.000
_cell.length_b   1.000
_cell.length_c   1.000
_cell.angle_alpha   90.00
_cell.angle_beta   90.00
_cell.angle_gamma   90.00
#
_symmetry.space_group_name_H-M   'P 1'
#
loop_
_entity.id
_entity.type
_entity.pdbx_description
1 polymer ?
#
loop_
_entity_poly.entity_id
_entity_poly.type
_entity_poly.pdbx_seq_one_letter_code
_entity_poly.pdbx_strand_id
1 'polypeptide(L)'
;MLDKRILGVPVLWFGIGSVVLVLLIMENVLGSYLAYSNAVSIGLARTEAIERSLGTKIDKVEGDLALQIDQHQTDTTHLQSKVDGLNKAVIALEKGRKRLQMQVFLLKASARVARASVYLANESPGLAKRDLATAIESLEQAQLLAPLDQELAIGEIITSLTELRQSIEVKAYPIATLEILIDKLDTLIGKSSQE
;
A
#
# COMPACT_ATOMS: atom_id res chain seq x y z
N MET A 1 -116.10 -54.91 -10.47
CA MET A 1 -115.01 -55.53 -11.24
C MET A 1 -113.79 -54.65 -11.10
N LEU A 2 -112.78 -55.14 -10.36
CA LEU A 2 -111.42 -54.60 -10.30
C LEU A 2 -110.83 -54.60 -11.74
N ASP A 3 -109.86 -53.79 -12.15
CA ASP A 3 -108.65 -53.50 -11.39
C ASP A 3 -107.87 -52.32 -12.01
N LYS A 4 -107.18 -51.58 -11.13
CA LYS A 4 -106.30 -50.44 -11.43
C LYS A 4 -104.97 -50.96 -11.97
N ARG A 5 -104.61 -50.59 -13.20
CA ARG A 5 -103.22 -50.65 -13.67
C ARG A 5 -102.61 -49.26 -13.61
N ILE A 6 -102.03 -48.92 -12.47
CA ILE A 6 -101.00 -47.89 -12.40
C ILE A 6 -99.88 -48.42 -11.51
N LEU A 7 -98.65 -48.20 -11.99
CA LEU A 7 -97.38 -48.22 -11.28
C LEU A 7 -96.72 -49.59 -11.06
N GLY A 8 -95.71 -49.85 -11.91
CA GLY A 8 -94.72 -50.90 -11.71
C GLY A 8 -93.43 -50.55 -12.45
N VAL A 9 -92.91 -49.34 -12.27
CA VAL A 9 -91.51 -49.08 -12.65
C VAL A 9 -90.64 -49.79 -11.61
N PRO A 10 -89.65 -50.62 -12.01
CA PRO A 10 -89.19 -51.71 -11.16
C PRO A 10 -88.11 -51.23 -10.20
N VAL A 11 -88.29 -51.51 -8.91
CA VAL A 11 -87.31 -51.30 -7.81
C VAL A 11 -85.91 -51.85 -8.13
N LEU A 12 -85.81 -52.83 -9.04
CA LEU A 12 -84.56 -53.40 -9.56
C LEU A 12 -83.67 -52.39 -10.30
N TRP A 13 -84.25 -51.38 -10.97
CA TRP A 13 -83.49 -50.32 -11.65
C TRP A 13 -82.83 -49.35 -10.67
N PHE A 14 -83.43 -49.12 -9.50
CA PHE A 14 -82.84 -48.28 -8.45
C PHE A 14 -81.63 -48.97 -7.78
N GLY A 15 -81.67 -50.28 -7.57
CA GLY A 15 -80.53 -51.04 -7.02
C GLY A 15 -79.32 -51.05 -7.95
N ILE A 16 -79.54 -51.32 -9.24
CA ILE A 16 -78.48 -51.29 -10.27
C ILE A 16 -77.93 -49.86 -10.44
N GLY A 17 -78.81 -48.86 -10.50
CA GLY A 17 -78.41 -47.45 -10.58
C GLY A 17 -77.57 -46.99 -9.39
N SER A 18 -77.90 -47.44 -8.17
CA SER A 18 -77.12 -47.10 -6.96
C SER A 18 -75.72 -47.72 -6.98
N VAL A 19 -75.57 -48.97 -7.44
CA VAL A 19 -74.26 -49.63 -7.53
C VAL A 19 -73.40 -48.97 -8.61
N VAL A 20 -73.97 -48.63 -9.76
CA VAL A 20 -73.28 -47.89 -10.83
C VAL A 20 -72.86 -46.49 -10.35
N LEU A 21 -73.71 -45.80 -9.59
CA LEU A 21 -73.38 -44.50 -9.02
C LEU A 21 -72.20 -44.60 -8.02
N VAL A 22 -72.19 -45.61 -7.15
CA VAL A 22 -71.09 -45.84 -6.21
C VAL A 22 -69.79 -46.17 -6.95
N LEU A 23 -69.85 -46.99 -8.00
CA LEU A 23 -68.69 -47.31 -8.84
C LEU A 23 -68.15 -46.07 -9.57
N LEU A 24 -69.03 -45.23 -10.13
CA LEU A 24 -68.64 -43.97 -10.76
C LEU A 24 -68.00 -43.00 -9.76
N ILE A 25 -68.53 -42.91 -8.54
CA ILE A 25 -67.94 -42.10 -7.47
C ILE A 25 -66.57 -42.65 -7.08
N MET A 26 -66.44 -43.97 -6.90
CA MET A 26 -65.16 -44.62 -6.58
C MET A 26 -64.12 -44.42 -7.67
N GLU A 27 -64.48 -44.54 -8.95
CA GLU A 27 -63.58 -44.33 -10.08
C GLU A 27 -63.10 -42.87 -10.14
N ASN A 28 -64.00 -41.92 -9.88
CA ASN A 28 -63.66 -40.50 -9.86
C ASN A 28 -62.77 -40.14 -8.64
N VAL A 29 -63.02 -40.77 -7.49
CA VAL A 29 -62.20 -40.61 -6.27
C VAL A 29 -60.81 -41.23 -6.46
N LEU A 30 -60.71 -42.44 -7.01
CA LEU A 30 -59.41 -43.08 -7.31
C LEU A 30 -58.63 -42.28 -8.36
N GLY A 31 -59.30 -41.81 -9.43
CA GLY A 31 -58.67 -40.99 -10.47
C GLY A 31 -58.11 -39.68 -9.89
N SER A 32 -58.86 -39.02 -9.00
CA SER A 32 -58.41 -37.81 -8.31
C SER A 32 -57.25 -38.07 -7.36
N TYR A 33 -57.27 -39.17 -6.61
CA TYR A 33 -56.19 -39.57 -5.71
C TYR A 33 -54.91 -39.91 -6.47
N LEU A 34 -55.02 -40.66 -7.58
CA LEU A 34 -53.89 -40.99 -8.45
C LEU A 34 -53.30 -39.71 -9.06
N ALA A 35 -54.14 -38.80 -9.57
CA ALA A 35 -53.69 -37.51 -10.10
C ALA A 35 -52.97 -36.66 -9.03
N TYR A 36 -53.51 -36.61 -7.81
CA TYR A 36 -52.87 -35.90 -6.69
C TYR A 36 -51.52 -36.53 -6.32
N SER A 37 -51.47 -37.86 -6.18
CA SER A 37 -50.23 -38.59 -5.85
C SER A 37 -49.13 -38.39 -6.90
N ASN A 38 -49.52 -38.33 -8.18
CA ASN A 38 -48.61 -38.10 -9.30
C ASN A 38 -48.14 -36.63 -9.35
N ALA A 39 -49.00 -35.67 -9.01
CA ALA A 39 -48.61 -34.28 -8.89
C ALA A 39 -47.59 -34.07 -7.76
N VAL A 40 -47.78 -34.75 -6.62
CA VAL A 40 -46.84 -34.72 -5.49
C VAL A 40 -45.50 -35.34 -5.86
N SER A 41 -45.47 -36.49 -6.56
CA SER A 41 -44.21 -37.13 -6.98
C SER A 41 -43.43 -36.27 -7.98
N ILE A 42 -44.11 -35.63 -8.94
CA ILE A 42 -43.50 -34.67 -9.87
C ILE A 42 -42.96 -33.44 -9.11
N GLY A 43 -43.73 -32.93 -8.14
CA GLY A 43 -43.31 -31.83 -7.28
C GLY A 43 -42.03 -32.15 -6.52
N LEU A 44 -41.97 -33.32 -5.88
CA LEU A 44 -40.79 -33.80 -5.15
C LEU A 44 -39.57 -33.93 -6.07
N ALA A 45 -39.73 -34.54 -7.25
CA ALA A 45 -38.65 -34.70 -8.22
C ALA A 45 -38.10 -33.35 -8.73
N ARG A 46 -38.97 -32.35 -8.90
CA ARG A 46 -38.55 -30.97 -9.24
C ARG A 46 -37.79 -30.32 -8.09
N THR A 47 -38.26 -30.48 -6.85
CA THR A 47 -37.58 -29.95 -5.67
C THR A 47 -36.18 -30.55 -5.53
N GLU A 48 -36.03 -31.87 -5.65
CA GLU A 48 -34.70 -32.52 -5.62
C GLU A 48 -33.78 -32.03 -6.75
N ALA A 49 -34.31 -31.80 -7.96
CA ALA A 49 -33.52 -31.27 -9.07
C ALA A 49 -33.04 -29.83 -8.79
N ILE A 50 -33.89 -29.01 -8.17
CA ILE A 50 -33.53 -27.66 -7.73
C ILE A 50 -32.47 -27.72 -6.64
N GLU A 51 -32.63 -28.58 -5.63
CA GLU A 51 -31.66 -28.77 -4.55
C GLU A 51 -30.28 -29.19 -5.09
N ARG A 52 -30.23 -30.16 -6.01
CA ARG A 52 -28.97 -30.55 -6.68
C ARG A 52 -28.38 -29.40 -7.50
N SER A 53 -29.20 -28.66 -8.25
CA SER A 53 -28.72 -27.52 -9.04
C SER A 53 -28.23 -26.37 -8.17
N LEU A 54 -28.82 -26.15 -7.00
CA LEU A 54 -28.37 -25.13 -6.06
C LEU A 54 -27.09 -25.59 -5.35
N GLY A 55 -27.01 -26.85 -4.92
CA GLY A 55 -25.80 -27.42 -4.33
C GLY A 55 -24.59 -27.28 -5.27
N THR A 56 -24.73 -27.72 -6.53
CA THR A 56 -23.67 -27.56 -7.54
C THR A 56 -23.27 -26.10 -7.81
N LYS A 57 -24.22 -25.16 -7.75
CA LYS A 57 -23.92 -23.72 -7.88
C LYS A 57 -23.19 -23.17 -6.65
N ILE A 58 -23.58 -23.61 -5.46
CA ILE A 58 -22.94 -23.25 -4.19
C ILE A 58 -21.49 -23.77 -4.21
N ASP A 59 -21.28 -25.05 -4.50
CA ASP A 59 -19.95 -25.66 -4.57
C ASP A 59 -19.03 -24.90 -5.54
N LYS A 60 -19.57 -24.49 -6.69
CA LYS A 60 -18.81 -23.70 -7.67
C LYS A 60 -18.45 -22.32 -7.14
N VAL A 61 -19.40 -21.61 -6.54
CA VAL A 61 -19.17 -20.28 -5.97
C VAL A 61 -18.16 -20.35 -4.83
N GLU A 62 -18.25 -21.35 -3.96
CA GLU A 62 -17.30 -21.59 -2.88
C GLU A 62 -15.89 -21.87 -3.41
N GLY A 63 -15.77 -22.71 -4.44
CA GLY A 63 -14.50 -22.98 -5.11
C GLY A 63 -13.89 -21.75 -5.78
N ASP A 64 -14.69 -20.99 -6.53
CA ASP A 64 -14.23 -19.76 -7.19
C ASP A 64 -13.80 -18.69 -6.16
N LEU A 65 -14.53 -18.56 -5.05
CA LEU A 65 -14.18 -17.66 -3.94
C LEU A 65 -12.89 -18.09 -3.24
N ALA A 66 -12.69 -19.38 -2.99
CA ALA A 66 -11.46 -19.89 -2.39
C ALA A 66 -10.23 -19.56 -3.26
N LEU A 67 -10.33 -19.78 -4.57
CA LEU A 67 -9.26 -19.43 -5.52
C LEU A 67 -8.98 -17.91 -5.54
N GLN A 68 -10.02 -17.07 -5.48
CA GLN A 68 -9.83 -15.62 -5.40
C GLN A 68 -9.17 -15.20 -4.10
N ILE A 69 -9.54 -15.80 -2.97
CA ILE A 69 -8.92 -15.53 -1.66
C ILE A 69 -7.43 -15.89 -1.70
N ASP A 70 -7.07 -17.07 -2.21
CA ASP A 70 -5.67 -17.51 -2.31
C ASP A 70 -4.85 -16.59 -3.22
N GLN A 71 -5.43 -16.17 -4.35
CA GLN A 71 -4.80 -15.22 -5.26
C GLN A 71 -4.60 -13.86 -4.59
N HIS A 72 -5.62 -13.32 -3.92
CA HIS A 72 -5.51 -12.05 -3.22
C HIS A 72 -4.52 -12.09 -2.06
N GLN A 73 -4.40 -13.21 -1.34
CA GLN A 73 -3.38 -13.40 -0.31
C GLN A 73 -1.97 -13.40 -0.92
N THR A 74 -1.79 -14.09 -2.05
CA THR A 74 -0.52 -14.11 -2.79
C THR A 74 -0.14 -12.71 -3.28
N ASP A 75 -1.08 -11.98 -3.86
CA ASP A 75 -0.84 -10.61 -4.34
C ASP A 75 -0.52 -9.67 -3.17
N THR A 76 -1.22 -9.79 -2.04
CA THR A 76 -1.00 -8.97 -0.85
C THR A 76 0.38 -9.19 -0.26
N THR A 77 0.82 -10.44 -0.12
CA THR A 77 2.16 -10.76 0.41
C THR A 77 3.27 -10.27 -0.53
N HIS A 78 3.09 -10.42 -1.84
CA HIS A 78 4.03 -9.90 -2.83
C HIS A 78 4.10 -8.37 -2.83
N LEU A 79 2.96 -7.68 -2.76
CA LEU A 79 2.91 -6.22 -2.64
C LEU A 79 3.55 -5.73 -1.34
N GLN A 80 3.33 -6.43 -0.22
CA GLN A 80 3.95 -6.10 1.06
C GLN A 80 5.47 -6.20 0.99
N SER A 81 6.00 -7.25 0.37
CA SER A 81 7.45 -7.39 0.11
C SER A 81 8.01 -6.24 -0.74
N LYS A 82 7.27 -5.82 -1.79
CA LYS A 82 7.66 -4.65 -2.59
C LYS A 82 7.66 -3.35 -1.78
N VAL A 83 6.66 -3.14 -0.93
CA VAL A 83 6.57 -1.97 -0.05
C VAL A 83 7.75 -1.95 0.92
N ASP A 84 8.11 -3.07 1.53
CA ASP A 84 9.26 -3.17 2.42
C ASP A 84 10.59 -2.90 1.69
N GLY A 85 10.72 -3.41 0.46
CA GLY A 85 11.87 -3.14 -0.41
C GLY A 85 12.00 -1.65 -0.76
N LEU A 86 10.89 -1.01 -1.14
CA LEU A 86 10.85 0.41 -1.43
C LEU A 86 11.17 1.25 -0.20
N ASN A 87 10.65 0.89 0.97
CA ASN A 87 10.91 1.62 2.21
C ASN A 87 12.40 1.61 2.58
N LYS A 88 13.07 0.45 2.44
CA LYS A 88 14.53 0.35 2.61
C LYS A 88 15.30 1.24 1.60
N ALA A 89 14.86 1.25 0.34
CA ALA A 89 15.49 2.07 -0.70
C ALA A 89 15.32 3.58 -0.41
N VAL A 90 14.15 4.01 0.04
CA VAL A 90 13.88 5.41 0.43
C VAL A 90 14.81 5.84 1.57
N ILE A 91 14.93 5.05 2.63
CA ILE A 91 15.83 5.34 3.76
C ILE A 91 17.28 5.49 3.29
N ALA A 92 17.75 4.60 2.41
CA ALA A 92 19.10 4.66 1.84
C ALA A 92 19.31 5.93 0.99
N LEU A 93 18.33 6.30 0.17
CA LEU A 93 18.36 7.52 -0.64
C LEU A 93 18.33 8.78 0.22
N GLU A 94 17.54 8.82 1.29
CA GLU A 94 17.52 9.94 2.22
C GLU A 94 18.87 10.13 2.92
N LYS A 95 19.51 9.04 3.36
CA LYS A 95 20.88 9.08 3.91
C LYS A 95 21.87 9.61 2.87
N GLY A 96 21.83 9.08 1.65
CA GLY A 96 22.68 9.53 0.54
C GLY A 96 22.47 11.01 0.20
N ARG A 97 21.22 11.49 0.20
CA ARG A 97 20.88 12.90 -0.03
C ARG A 97 21.47 13.81 1.03
N LYS A 98 21.31 13.49 2.32
CA LYS A 98 21.88 14.30 3.43
C LYS A 98 23.39 14.41 3.31
N ARG A 99 24.05 13.29 3.03
CA ARG A 99 25.49 13.23 2.79
C ARG A 99 25.94 14.11 1.62
N LEU A 100 25.27 14.01 0.46
CA LEU A 100 25.57 14.85 -0.71
C LEU A 100 25.34 16.34 -0.41
N GLN A 101 24.27 16.68 0.32
CA GLN A 101 24.01 18.06 0.73
C GLN A 101 25.14 18.60 1.63
N MET A 102 25.58 17.81 2.61
CA MET A 102 26.71 18.17 3.45
C MET A 102 28.00 18.37 2.63
N GLN A 103 28.32 17.45 1.69
CA GLN A 103 29.46 17.61 0.78
C GLN A 103 29.40 18.89 -0.05
N VAL A 104 28.21 19.23 -0.57
CA VAL A 104 28.02 20.47 -1.32
C VAL A 104 28.30 21.69 -0.45
N PHE A 105 27.88 21.68 0.81
CA PHE A 105 28.17 22.77 1.74
C PHE A 105 29.65 22.86 2.12
N LEU A 106 30.32 21.72 2.38
CA LEU A 106 31.76 21.68 2.61
C LEU A 106 32.56 22.19 1.39
N LEU A 107 32.17 21.79 0.18
CA LEU A 107 32.83 22.25 -1.05
C LEU A 107 32.60 23.74 -1.29
N LYS A 108 31.40 24.25 -1.02
CA LYS A 108 31.10 25.69 -1.07
C LYS A 108 31.97 26.47 -0.08
N ALA A 109 32.15 25.95 1.13
CA ALA A 109 33.02 26.55 2.13
C ALA A 109 34.49 26.54 1.66
N SER A 110 35.02 25.39 1.22
CA SER A 110 36.40 25.28 0.71
C SER A 110 36.67 26.28 -0.43
N ALA A 111 35.77 26.36 -1.42
CA ALA A 111 35.88 27.32 -2.52
C ALA A 111 35.81 28.80 -2.09
N ARG A 112 35.15 29.11 -0.97
CA ARG A 112 35.10 30.45 -0.39
C ARG A 112 36.36 30.78 0.40
N VAL A 113 36.88 29.82 1.18
CA VAL A 113 38.15 29.96 1.90
C VAL A 113 39.32 30.15 0.90
N ALA A 114 39.34 29.37 -0.18
CA ALA A 114 40.31 29.53 -1.26
C ALA A 114 40.21 30.89 -1.98
N ARG A 115 39.00 31.43 -2.19
CA ARG A 115 38.85 32.79 -2.71
C ARG A 115 39.31 33.85 -1.72
N ALA A 116 39.04 33.65 -0.43
CA ALA A 116 39.51 34.56 0.60
C ALA A 116 41.03 34.63 0.67
N SER A 117 41.75 33.51 0.50
CA SER A 117 43.22 33.51 0.46
C SER A 117 43.75 34.31 -0.74
N VAL A 118 43.13 34.17 -1.92
CA VAL A 118 43.44 34.99 -3.10
C VAL A 118 43.18 36.49 -2.85
N TYR A 119 42.09 36.84 -2.18
CA TYR A 119 41.81 38.23 -1.84
C TYR A 119 42.81 38.81 -0.83
N LEU A 120 43.26 38.03 0.14
CA LEU A 120 44.32 38.47 1.06
C LEU A 120 45.67 38.64 0.34
N ALA A 121 46.00 37.75 -0.60
CA ALA A 121 47.21 37.89 -1.42
C ALA A 121 47.19 39.15 -2.31
N ASN A 122 45.99 39.57 -2.74
CA ASN A 122 45.77 40.79 -3.53
C ASN A 122 45.40 42.01 -2.67
N GLU A 123 45.76 42.03 -1.38
CA GLU A 123 45.55 43.14 -0.45
C GLU A 123 44.11 43.67 -0.39
N SER A 124 43.14 42.77 -0.54
CA SER A 124 41.70 43.08 -0.59
C SER A 124 40.95 42.51 0.63
N PRO A 125 41.22 42.99 1.86
CA PRO A 125 40.75 42.38 3.11
C PRO A 125 39.22 42.41 3.27
N GLY A 126 38.54 43.41 2.70
CA GLY A 126 37.07 43.48 2.74
C GLY A 126 36.39 42.34 1.97
N LEU A 127 36.94 41.99 0.81
CA LEU A 127 36.43 40.86 0.00
C LEU A 127 36.77 39.52 0.66
N ALA A 128 37.97 39.39 1.23
CA ALA A 128 38.36 38.21 2.00
C ALA A 128 37.41 37.96 3.18
N LYS A 129 37.14 38.99 4.00
CA LYS A 129 36.20 38.87 5.12
C LYS A 129 34.80 38.46 4.70
N ARG A 130 34.29 39.01 3.59
CA ARG A 130 32.98 38.65 3.04
C ARG A 130 32.96 37.17 2.66
N ASP A 131 33.95 36.69 1.93
CA ASP A 131 33.99 35.30 1.51
C ASP A 131 34.20 34.34 2.70
N LEU A 132 34.96 34.73 3.72
CA LEU A 132 35.05 33.96 4.97
C LEU A 132 33.72 33.90 5.73
N ALA A 133 32.96 35.00 5.79
CA ALA A 133 31.62 35.00 6.38
C ALA A 133 30.70 34.00 5.64
N THR A 134 30.68 34.03 4.31
CA THR A 134 29.88 33.07 3.52
C THR A 134 30.39 31.63 3.62
N ALA A 135 31.70 31.43 3.83
CA ALA A 135 32.26 30.10 4.14
C ALA A 135 31.72 29.56 5.47
N ILE A 136 31.72 30.40 6.51
CA ILE A 136 31.20 30.05 7.84
C ILE A 136 29.71 29.67 7.76
N GLU A 137 28.87 30.47 7.09
CA GLU A 137 27.45 30.15 6.88
C GLU A 137 27.25 28.80 6.18
N SER A 138 28.10 28.48 5.20
CA SER A 138 28.05 27.18 4.51
C SER A 138 28.45 26.04 5.44
N LEU A 139 29.44 26.25 6.31
CA LEU A 139 29.86 25.25 7.29
C LEU A 139 28.82 25.01 8.37
N GLU A 140 28.13 26.05 8.84
CA GLU A 140 26.99 25.91 9.77
C GLU A 140 25.89 25.04 9.14
N GLN A 141 25.61 25.22 7.85
CA GLN A 141 24.66 24.35 7.12
C GLN A 141 25.18 22.91 6.97
N ALA A 142 26.48 22.72 6.78
CA ALA A 142 27.09 21.38 6.78
C ALA A 142 26.99 20.71 8.15
N GLN A 143 27.20 21.47 9.23
CA GLN A 143 27.18 20.99 10.61
C GLN A 143 25.82 20.41 10.99
N LEU A 144 24.72 21.06 10.58
CA LEU A 144 23.35 20.59 10.83
C LEU A 144 23.03 19.21 10.19
N LEU A 145 23.82 18.81 9.20
CA LEU A 145 23.65 17.55 8.46
C LEU A 145 24.69 16.50 8.85
N ALA A 146 25.69 16.88 9.62
CA ALA A 146 26.86 16.07 9.90
C ALA A 146 26.57 14.98 10.94
N PRO A 147 27.21 13.81 10.83
CA PRO A 147 27.31 12.88 11.95
C PRO A 147 28.18 13.50 13.07
N LEU A 148 28.00 13.03 14.31
CA LEU A 148 28.56 13.62 15.52
C LEU A 148 30.09 13.83 15.47
N ASP A 149 30.81 12.92 14.83
CA ASP A 149 32.27 12.97 14.67
C ASP A 149 32.72 14.07 13.68
N GLN A 150 31.95 14.32 12.62
CA GLN A 150 32.22 15.39 11.66
C GLN A 150 31.69 16.74 12.15
N GLU A 151 30.62 16.75 12.95
CA GLU A 151 30.03 17.95 13.55
C GLU A 151 31.04 18.73 14.41
N LEU A 152 31.82 18.01 15.21
CA LEU A 152 32.88 18.57 16.03
C LEU A 152 33.99 19.19 15.18
N ALA A 153 34.48 18.45 14.18
CA ALA A 153 35.53 18.93 13.28
C ALA A 153 35.10 20.17 12.48
N ILE A 154 33.84 20.21 12.04
CA ILE A 154 33.26 21.39 11.37
C ILE A 154 33.20 22.58 12.35
N GLY A 155 32.80 22.35 13.60
CA GLY A 155 32.75 23.38 14.64
C GLY A 155 34.11 24.01 14.95
N GLU A 156 35.18 23.20 14.98
CA GLU A 156 36.55 23.70 15.14
C GLU A 156 36.98 24.59 13.96
N ILE A 157 36.61 24.22 12.73
CA ILE A 157 36.91 25.02 11.53
C ILE A 157 36.11 26.32 11.54
N ILE A 158 34.84 26.30 11.92
CA ILE A 158 34.01 27.50 12.07
C ILE A 158 34.64 28.48 13.05
N THR A 159 35.09 27.98 14.21
CA THR A 159 35.74 28.79 15.24
C THR A 159 37.02 29.41 14.70
N SER A 160 37.88 28.61 14.07
CA SER A 160 39.16 29.06 13.48
C SER A 160 38.95 30.11 12.39
N LEU A 161 37.97 29.92 11.49
CA LEU A 161 37.64 30.90 10.46
C LEU A 161 37.06 32.20 11.03
N THR A 162 36.32 32.12 12.13
CA THR A 162 35.74 33.28 12.81
C THR A 162 36.83 34.14 13.43
N GLU A 163 37.78 33.53 14.15
CA GLU A 163 38.95 34.20 14.71
C GLU A 163 39.80 34.86 13.62
N LEU A 164 40.06 34.11 12.54
CA LEU A 164 40.81 34.61 11.39
C LEU A 164 40.12 35.80 10.71
N ARG A 165 38.78 35.73 10.56
CA ARG A 165 38.00 36.83 9.96
C ARG A 165 38.13 38.11 10.78
N GLN A 166 38.17 37.99 12.11
CA GLN A 166 38.37 39.12 13.02
C GLN A 166 39.81 39.66 12.95
N SER A 167 40.82 38.80 12.80
CA SER A 167 42.23 39.20 12.78
C SER A 167 42.68 39.93 11.50
N ILE A 168 41.96 39.78 10.39
CA ILE A 168 42.28 40.42 9.09
C ILE A 168 42.31 41.96 9.16
N GLU A 169 41.79 42.60 10.22
CA GLU A 169 41.90 44.05 10.44
C GLU A 169 43.32 44.54 10.74
N VAL A 170 44.23 43.66 11.15
CA VAL A 170 45.53 44.05 11.73
C VAL A 170 46.68 44.04 10.70
N LYS A 171 46.39 44.06 9.39
CA LYS A 171 47.38 43.85 8.29
C LYS A 171 48.21 42.56 8.43
N ALA A 172 47.88 41.69 9.36
CA ALA A 172 48.35 40.32 9.38
C ALA A 172 47.52 39.58 8.32
N TYR A 173 48.18 39.12 7.26
CA TYR A 173 47.58 38.30 6.22
C TYR A 173 47.92 36.84 6.50
N PRO A 174 47.15 36.11 7.33
CA PRO A 174 47.43 34.73 7.72
C PRO A 174 47.09 33.74 6.59
N ILE A 175 47.73 33.90 5.43
CA ILE A 175 47.52 33.06 4.24
C ILE A 175 47.84 31.59 4.57
N ALA A 176 48.93 31.33 5.29
CA ALA A 176 49.30 29.98 5.72
C ALA A 176 48.23 29.31 6.60
N THR A 177 47.52 30.07 7.44
CA THR A 177 46.42 29.53 8.25
C THR A 177 45.23 29.16 7.38
N LEU A 178 44.94 29.93 6.33
CA LEU A 178 43.90 29.59 5.36
C LEU A 178 44.24 28.32 4.58
N GLU A 179 45.50 28.13 4.18
CA GLU A 179 45.94 26.91 3.49
C GLU A 179 45.72 25.67 4.38
N ILE A 180 46.12 25.74 5.66
CA ILE A 180 45.86 24.65 6.62
C ILE A 180 44.35 24.37 6.77
N LEU A 181 43.51 25.41 6.77
CA LEU A 181 42.06 25.25 6.88
C LEU A 181 41.45 24.66 5.61
N ILE A 182 41.98 24.98 4.43
CA ILE A 182 41.59 24.36 3.15
C ILE A 182 41.92 22.87 3.18
N ASP A 183 43.13 22.49 3.61
CA ASP A 183 43.53 21.08 3.69
C ASP A 183 42.64 20.28 4.66
N LYS A 184 42.25 20.90 5.79
CA LYS A 184 41.29 20.30 6.73
C LYS A 184 39.90 20.12 6.10
N LEU A 185 39.42 21.11 5.34
CA LEU A 185 38.15 21.02 4.62
C LEU A 185 38.18 19.93 3.55
N ASP A 186 39.26 19.83 2.78
CA ASP A 186 39.42 18.81 1.75
C ASP A 186 39.50 17.40 2.36
N THR A 187 40.15 17.27 3.52
CA THR A 187 40.15 16.03 4.31
C THR A 187 38.74 15.66 4.78
N LEU A 188 37.95 16.62 5.24
CA LEU A 188 36.55 16.38 5.65
C LEU A 188 35.66 16.00 4.46
N ILE A 189 35.83 16.65 3.31
CA ILE A 189 35.14 16.29 2.07
C ILE A 189 35.48 14.83 1.71
N GLY A 190 36.76 14.45 1.77
CA GLY A 190 37.20 13.07 1.53
C GLY A 190 36.56 12.05 2.48
N LYS A 191 36.59 12.31 3.79
CA LYS A 191 35.96 11.44 4.81
C LYS A 191 34.45 11.30 4.58
N SER A 192 33.78 12.42 4.32
CA SER A 192 32.35 12.42 4.02
C SER A 192 32.00 11.68 2.73
N SER A 193 32.98 11.31 1.87
CA SER A 193 32.81 10.50 0.67
C SER A 193 33.07 9.00 0.87
N GLN A 194 33.53 8.56 2.04
CA GLN A 194 33.79 7.13 2.33
C GLN A 194 32.73 6.43 3.21
N GLU A 195 31.92 7.16 4.00
CA GLU A 195 30.85 6.62 4.88
C GLU A 195 29.43 6.51 4.30
#